data_AF-A0A9W9N0F3-F1
#
_entry.id   AF-A0A9W9N0F3-F1
#
_cell.length_a   1.000
_cell.length_b   1.000
_cell.length_c   1.000
_cell.angle_alpha   90.00
_cell.angle_beta   90.00
_cell.angle_gamma   90.00
#
_symmetry.space_group_name_H-M   'P 1'
#
loop_
_entity.id
_entity.type
_entity.pdbx_description
1 polymer ?
#
loop_
_entity_poly.entity_id
_entity_poly.type
_entity_poly.pdbx_seq_one_letter_code
_entity_poly.pdbx_strand_id
1 'polypeptide(L)' 'MANGWSLLVGLVIIIGLSTAAWFLSPKGDNQTLFRSTLILTFVSCYLMWAIVFLSQWHPLIAPKRSDIRPDRVPH' A
#
# COMPACT_ATOMS: atom_id res chain seq x y z
N MET A 1 13.00 5.23 8.09
CA MET A 1 13.44 3.87 7.73
C MET A 1 12.20 3.01 7.60
N ALA A 2 11.99 2.39 6.45
CA ALA A 2 10.90 1.45 6.23
C ALA A 2 11.11 0.23 7.16
N ASN A 3 10.38 0.21 8.27
CA ASN A 3 10.37 -0.91 9.21
C ASN A 3 9.23 -1.85 8.81
N GLY A 4 9.38 -3.17 8.95
CA GLY A 4 8.35 -4.16 8.60
C GLY A 4 6.99 -3.91 9.25
N TRP A 5 6.97 -3.14 10.33
CA TRP A 5 5.76 -2.63 10.98
C TRP A 5 4.84 -1.80 10.06
N SER A 6 5.35 -1.16 9.01
CA SER A 6 4.50 -0.40 8.07
C SER A 6 3.47 -1.28 7.37
N LEU A 7 3.84 -2.53 7.04
CA LEU A 7 2.92 -3.51 6.43
C LEU A 7 1.79 -3.86 7.39
N LEU A 8 2.12 -4.14 8.66
CA LEU A 8 1.12 -4.48 9.67
C LEU A 8 0.16 -3.33 9.95
N VAL A 9 0.69 -2.11 10.08
CA VAL A 9 -0.15 -0.91 10.28
C VAL A 9 -1.07 -0.70 9.08
N GLY A 10 -0.55 -0.78 7.86
CA GLY A 10 -1.36 -0.68 6.65
C GLY A 10 -2.45 -1.75 6.59
N LEU A 11 -2.13 -3.00 6.92
CA LEU A 11 -3.08 -4.11 6.95
C LEU A 11 -4.22 -3.86 7.94
N VAL A 12 -3.90 -3.42 9.17
CA VAL A 12 -4.89 -3.13 10.21
C VAL A 12 -5.83 -2.00 9.77
N ILE A 13 -5.28 -0.93 9.17
CA ILE A 13 -6.09 0.17 8.65
C ILE A 13 -7.06 -0.33 7.58
N ILE A 14 -6.60 -1.15 6.65
CA ILE A 14 -7.43 -1.65 5.54
C ILE A 14 -8.51 -2.60 6.05
N ILE A 15 -8.20 -3.49 7.00
CA ILE A 15 -9.21 -4.33 7.67
C ILE A 15 -10.25 -3.44 8.38
N GLY A 16 -9.81 -2.39 9.08
CA GLY A 16 -10.70 -1.43 9.74
C GLY A 16 -11.62 -0.70 8.76
N LEU A 17 -11.08 -0.23 7.63
CA LEU A 17 -11.87 0.43 6.59
C LEU A 17 -12.83 -0.54 5.87
N SER A 18 -12.42 -1.78 5.63
CA SER A 18 -13.28 -2.81 5.03
C SER A 18 -14.43 -3.21 5.96
N THR A 19 -14.17 -3.35 7.25
CA THR A 19 -15.23 -3.62 8.24
C THR A 19 -16.16 -2.42 8.38
N ALA A 20 -15.61 -1.19 8.44
CA ALA A 20 -16.42 0.03 8.42
C ALA A 20 -17.29 0.14 7.16
N ALA A 21 -16.75 -0.14 5.96
CA ALA A 21 -17.51 -0.15 4.72
C ALA A 21 -18.66 -1.18 4.76
N TRP A 22 -18.46 -2.33 5.40
CA TRP A 22 -19.52 -3.33 5.55
C TRP A 22 -20.69 -2.84 6.41
N PHE A 23 -20.39 -2.25 7.57
CA PHE A 23 -21.39 -1.83 8.56
C PHE A 23 -22.02 -0.47 8.26
N LEU A 24 -21.24 0.48 7.72
CA LEU A 24 -21.68 1.86 7.46
C LEU A 24 -22.25 2.07 6.05
N SER A 25 -22.26 1.04 5.19
CA SER A 25 -22.86 1.16 3.85
C SER A 25 -24.36 1.46 3.93
N PRO A 26 -24.86 2.47 3.19
CA PRO A 26 -26.25 2.89 3.24
C PRO A 26 -27.17 1.73 2.85
N LYS A 27 -28.28 1.61 3.58
CA LYS A 27 -29.32 0.61 3.32
C LYS A 27 -30.12 1.06 2.08
N GLY A 28 -30.33 0.15 1.14
CA GLY A 28 -31.06 0.39 -0.11
C GLY A 28 -30.59 -0.55 -1.21
N ASP A 29 -31.13 -0.39 -2.41
CA ASP A 29 -30.88 -1.31 -3.54
C ASP A 29 -29.39 -1.40 -3.92
N ASN A 30 -28.65 -0.31 -3.71
CA ASN A 30 -27.22 -0.23 -4.04
C ASN A 30 -26.29 -0.67 -2.89
N GLN A 31 -26.80 -1.20 -1.78
CA GLN A 31 -25.97 -1.51 -0.61
C GLN A 31 -24.84 -2.50 -0.94
N THR A 32 -25.13 -3.54 -1.73
CA THR A 32 -24.12 -4.51 -2.16
C THR A 32 -23.06 -3.88 -3.05
N LEU A 33 -23.46 -2.94 -3.91
CA LEU A 33 -22.54 -2.21 -4.78
C LEU A 33 -21.57 -1.36 -3.95
N PHE A 34 -22.07 -0.61 -2.96
CA PHE A 34 -21.22 0.17 -2.05
C PHE A 34 -20.24 -0.72 -1.27
N ARG A 35 -20.71 -1.84 -0.72
CA ARG A 35 -19.85 -2.79 0.02
C ARG A 35 -18.74 -3.35 -0.86
N SER A 36 -19.09 -3.87 -2.03
CA SER A 36 -18.13 -4.57 -2.90
C SER A 36 -17.10 -3.61 -3.51
N THR A 37 -17.54 -2.45 -4.00
CA THR A 37 -16.64 -1.47 -4.63
C THR A 37 -15.63 -0.91 -3.62
N LEU A 38 -16.09 -0.47 -2.44
CA LEU A 38 -15.20 0.08 -1.41
C LEU A 38 -14.18 -0.96 -0.91
N ILE A 39 -14.64 -2.16 -0.57
CA ILE A 39 -13.75 -3.23 -0.06
C ILE A 39 -12.73 -3.63 -1.14
N LEU A 40 -13.17 -3.81 -2.38
CA LEU A 40 -12.28 -4.18 -3.49
C LEU A 40 -11.23 -3.10 -3.75
N THR A 41 -11.61 -1.82 -3.73
CA THR A 41 -10.67 -0.71 -3.90
C THR A 41 -9.63 -0.68 -2.79
N PHE A 42 -10.04 -0.77 -1.51
CA PHE A 42 -9.10 -0.74 -0.39
C PHE A 42 -8.08 -1.89 -0.46
N VAL A 43 -8.55 -3.11 -0.73
CA VAL A 43 -7.66 -4.27 -0.85
C VAL A 43 -6.72 -4.13 -2.05
N SER A 44 -7.22 -3.69 -3.21
CA SER A 44 -6.41 -3.54 -4.43
C SER A 44 -5.31 -2.49 -4.26
N CYS A 45 -5.64 -1.33 -3.68
CA CYS A 45 -4.68 -0.27 -3.39
C CYS A 45 -3.62 -0.73 -2.38
N TYR A 46 -4.02 -1.45 -1.34
CA TYR A 46 -3.08 -2.01 -0.36
C TYR A 46 -2.14 -3.04 -0.98
N LEU A 47 -2.65 -3.96 -1.80
CA LEU A 47 -1.83 -4.97 -2.45
C LEU A 47 -0.81 -4.34 -3.41
N MET A 48 -1.23 -3.39 -4.25
CA MET A 48 -0.31 -2.66 -5.13
C MET A 48 0.82 -2.01 -4.33
N TRP A 49 0.49 -1.29 -3.26
CA TRP A 49 1.47 -0.65 -2.40
C TRP A 49 2.39 -1.67 -1.70
N ALA A 50 1.82 -2.72 -1.10
CA ALA A 50 2.56 -3.71 -0.33
C ALA A 50 3.55 -4.48 -1.21
N ILE A 51 3.16 -4.88 -2.42
CA ILE A 51 4.03 -5.60 -3.35
C ILE A 51 5.23 -4.73 -3.74
N VAL A 52 5.01 -3.45 -4.08
CA VAL A 52 6.11 -2.53 -4.46
C VAL A 52 7.01 -2.22 -3.25
N PHE A 53 6.45 -2.15 -2.05
CA PHE A 53 7.25 -2.02 -0.83
C PHE A 53 8.12 -3.25 -0.59
N LEU A 54 7.53 -4.45 -0.70
CA LEU A 54 8.23 -5.73 -0.51
C LEU A 54 9.34 -5.93 -1.55
N SER A 55 9.16 -5.47 -2.79
CA SER A 55 10.20 -5.60 -3.83
C SER A 55 11.46 -4.77 -3.53
N GLN A 56 11.35 -3.76 -2.68
CA GLN A 56 12.47 -2.94 -2.21
C GLN A 56 13.02 -3.43 -0.86
N TRP A 57 12.35 -4.35 -0.18
CA TRP A 57 12.74 -4.80 1.15
C TRP A 57 13.83 -5.87 1.05
N HIS A 58 15.00 -5.60 1.64
CA HIS A 58 16.21 -6.44 1.51
C HIS A 58 16.67 -6.57 0.05
N PRO A 59 17.06 -5.46 -0.60
CA PRO A 59 17.38 -5.46 -2.02
C PRO A 59 18.66 -6.26 -2.29
N LEU A 60 18.62 -7.10 -3.34
CA LEU A 60 19.79 -7.84 -3.82
C LEU A 60 20.65 -7.02 -4.80
N ILE A 61 20.05 -5.98 -5.39
CA ILE A 61 20.68 -5.12 -6.41
C ILE A 61 20.73 -3.70 -5.85
N ALA A 62 21.91 -3.09 -5.94
CA ALA A 62 22.09 -1.68 -5.61
C ALA A 62 22.06 -0.83 -6.90
N PRO A 63 21.56 0.42 -6.82
CA PRO A 63 21.55 1.32 -7.96
C PRO A 63 22.99 1.65 -8.40
N LYS A 64 23.27 1.51 -9.71
CA LYS A 64 24.54 1.91 -10.33
C LYS A 64 24.29 3.00 -11.36
N ARG A 65 25.00 4.12 -11.25
CA ARG A 65 24.96 5.23 -12.20
C ARG A 65 26.38 5.66 -12.59
N SER A 66 26.56 6.10 -13.82
CA SER A 66 27.85 6.57 -14.36
C SER A 66 27.90 8.08 -14.63
N ASP A 67 26.79 8.77 -14.43
CA ASP A 67 26.56 10.17 -14.83
C ASP A 67 26.41 11.11 -13.62
N ILE A 68 27.06 10.78 -12.51
CA ILE A 68 26.99 11.64 -11.33
C ILE A 68 27.72 12.95 -11.58
N ARG A 69 27.04 14.06 -11.25
CA ARG A 69 27.64 15.39 -11.37
C ARG A 69 28.86 15.46 -10.44
N PRO A 70 30.03 15.93 -10.89
CA PRO A 70 31.27 15.83 -10.12
C PRO A 70 31.23 16.47 -8.73
N ASP A 71 30.42 17.52 -8.56
CA ASP A 71 30.17 18.24 -7.30
C ASP A 71 29.32 17.46 -6.28
N ARG A 72 28.70 16.35 -6.69
CA ARG A 72 27.75 15.58 -5.86
C ARG A 72 28.18 14.14 -5.61
N VAL A 73 29.43 13.79 -5.92
CA VAL A 73 29.99 12.48 -5.61
C VAL A 73 30.15 12.37 -4.09
N PRO A 74 29.46 11.43 -3.42
CA PRO A 74 29.72 11.16 -2.00
C PRO A 74 31.16 10.65 -1.86
N HIS A 75 31.90 11.19 -0.90
CA HIS A 75 33.26 10.75 -0.54
C HIS A 75 33.25 9.43 0.21
#